data_AF-I1CWA8-F1
#
_entry.id   AF-I1CWA8-F1
#
_cell.length_a   1.000
_cell.length_b   1.000
_cell.length_c   1.000
_cell.angle_alpha   90.00
_cell.angle_beta   90.00
_cell.angle_gamma   90.00
#
_symmetry.space_group_name_H-M   'P 1'
#
loop_
_entity.id
_entity.type
_entity.pdbx_description
1 polymer ?
#
loop_
_entity_poly.entity_id
_entity_poly.type
_entity_poly.pdbx_seq_one_letter_code
_entity_poly.pdbx_strand_id
1 'polypeptide(L)'
;MSDEQQLRHLLLLFIVLFQAKHLSVKAGEDLLAFLSFFVRALGHGMEIPTKISTARNMVNYSSASSGVSRFLVCSLCRSVYDTGSLHTRQCPFIRFANNPHRQEHPCGNSLFIGSSLKPVLEFPYNSIVETLKKFFVRPTFETEIEEWRHRHVEEGVFYDIYDGKVWNSLVDSAGEPFVNRSRSLMVSLNVDWFQPSDGMHYSCGGVYLTINNLLRSSRMKVSNIILVGMIPGPGEPTDDQLQNFMRPMIAELNTLYGGIMMPTYQNRNGEMVRVALMSVNCDIPAARKVAGFMGQSAHKACNKCSTVFSRISTGANSTKPDFSDFDDEHWILRNNTQQRQEAYAWLNATHITQQRTLQTNTGSTPKRMVEVWVDHGLLTTSDFKAMADESASIIIPSQYSKIPKSM
;
A
#
# COMPACT_ATOMS: atom_id res chain seq x y z
N MET A 1 29.24 6.37 27.39
CA MET A 1 29.17 7.81 27.05
C MET A 1 29.25 8.59 28.34
N SER A 2 30.10 9.62 28.40
CA SER A 2 30.08 10.56 29.53
C SER A 2 28.79 11.39 29.55
N ASP A 3 28.44 11.96 30.69
CA ASP A 3 27.23 12.79 30.85
C ASP A 3 27.21 13.96 29.86
N GLU A 4 28.37 14.58 29.59
CA GLU A 4 28.52 15.66 28.61
C GLU A 4 28.27 15.18 27.17
N GLN A 5 28.69 13.95 26.83
CA GLN A 5 28.40 13.35 25.53
C GLN A 5 26.91 13.03 25.37
N GLN A 6 26.26 12.57 26.44
CA GLN A 6 24.81 12.30 26.44
C GLN A 6 24.01 13.59 26.28
N LEU A 7 24.36 14.62 27.06
CA LEU A 7 23.73 15.93 26.98
C LEU A 7 23.89 16.53 25.57
N ARG A 8 25.10 16.49 25.01
CA ARG A 8 25.34 16.92 23.62
C ARG A 8 24.46 16.16 22.63
N HIS A 9 24.40 14.84 22.74
CA HIS A 9 23.59 14.03 21.86
C HIS A 9 22.10 14.39 21.96
N LEU A 10 21.56 14.52 23.18
CA LEU A 10 20.16 14.88 23.41
C LEU A 10 19.82 16.28 22.88
N LEU A 11 20.69 17.27 23.11
CA LEU A 11 20.53 18.63 22.57
C LEU A 11 20.48 18.65 21.05
N LEU A 12 21.43 17.97 20.40
CA LEU A 12 21.47 17.90 18.94
C LEU A 12 20.27 17.13 18.39
N LEU A 13 19.85 16.05 19.06
CA LEU A 13 18.70 15.27 18.65
C LEU A 13 17.42 16.11 18.75
N PHE A 14 17.25 16.85 19.84
CA PHE A 14 16.14 17.78 20.00
C PHE A 14 16.12 18.82 18.88
N ILE A 15 17.24 19.48 18.59
CA ILE A 15 17.30 20.50 17.53
C ILE A 15 17.02 19.90 16.17
N VAL A 16 17.55 18.71 15.86
CA VAL A 16 17.29 18.02 14.60
C VAL A 16 15.80 17.69 14.45
N LEU A 17 15.15 17.18 15.50
CA LEU A 17 13.73 16.85 15.49
C LEU A 17 12.85 18.11 15.43
N PHE A 18 13.21 19.14 16.20
CA PHE A 18 12.51 20.41 16.22
C PHE A 18 12.61 21.11 14.87
N GLN A 19 13.81 21.14 14.28
CA GLN A 19 14.02 21.66 12.93
C GLN A 19 13.19 20.87 11.92
N ALA A 20 13.23 19.54 11.95
CA ALA A 20 12.52 18.71 11.00
C ALA A 20 11.00 18.97 10.97
N LYS A 21 10.42 19.42 12.10
CA LYS A 21 8.98 19.69 12.23
C LYS A 21 8.59 21.16 12.10
N HIS A 22 9.45 22.08 12.52
CA HIS A 22 9.04 23.46 12.80
C HIS A 22 9.90 24.52 12.15
N LEU A 23 11.11 24.20 11.69
CA LEU A 23 12.05 25.20 11.17
C LEU A 23 12.52 24.88 9.76
N SER A 24 12.75 25.91 8.95
CA SER A 24 13.52 25.77 7.73
C SER A 24 14.95 25.31 8.05
N VAL A 25 15.64 24.72 7.07
CA VAL A 25 17.06 24.34 7.23
C VAL A 25 17.89 25.54 7.67
N LYS A 26 17.66 26.72 7.07
CA LYS A 26 18.38 27.94 7.40
C LYS A 26 18.13 28.39 8.84
N ALA A 27 16.87 28.43 9.29
CA ALA A 27 16.54 28.77 10.68
C ALA A 27 17.12 27.77 11.68
N GLY A 28 17.17 26.48 11.33
CA GLY A 28 17.84 25.46 12.13
C GLY A 28 19.35 25.65 12.23
N GLU A 29 20.01 26.04 11.13
CA GLU A 29 21.44 26.38 11.13
C GLU A 29 21.74 27.62 11.96
N ASP A 30 20.88 28.64 11.92
CA ASP A 30 21.02 29.85 12.74
C ASP A 30 20.87 29.52 14.24
N LEU A 31 19.91 28.65 14.60
CA LEU A 31 19.75 28.16 15.97
C LEU A 31 20.98 27.38 16.45
N LEU A 32 21.53 26.51 15.61
CA LEU A 32 22.75 25.76 15.90
C LEU A 32 23.97 26.68 16.09
N ALA A 33 24.11 27.71 15.25
CA ALA A 33 25.18 28.70 15.38
C ALA A 33 25.06 29.50 16.70
N PHE A 34 23.84 29.93 17.05
CA PHE A 34 23.58 30.58 18.33
C PHE A 34 23.93 29.66 19.51
N LEU A 35 23.49 28.40 19.48
CA LEU A 35 23.79 27.45 20.55
C LEU A 35 25.30 27.20 20.68
N SER A 36 26.01 27.06 19.56
CA SER A 36 27.46 26.92 19.57
C SER A 36 28.15 28.13 20.20
N PHE A 37 27.66 29.34 19.96
CA PHE A 37 28.18 30.55 20.60
C PHE A 37 27.84 30.56 22.10
N PHE A 38 26.59 30.29 22.45
CA PHE A 38 26.09 30.33 23.83
C PHE A 38 26.83 29.36 24.75
N VAL A 39 27.02 28.11 24.31
CA VAL A 39 27.73 27.08 25.07
C VAL A 39 29.19 27.46 25.31
N ARG A 40 29.86 28.05 24.30
CA ARG A 40 31.23 28.57 24.45
C ARG A 40 31.31 29.77 25.40
N ALA A 41 30.32 30.67 25.34
CA ALA A 41 30.26 31.84 26.22
C ALA A 41 30.09 31.44 27.71
N LEU A 42 29.45 30.30 27.98
CA LEU A 42 29.34 29.72 29.31
C LEU A 42 30.59 28.94 29.76
N GLY A 43 31.65 28.88 28.95
CA GLY A 43 32.88 28.18 29.27
C GLY A 43 32.84 26.66 29.09
N HIS A 44 31.79 26.13 28.45
CA HIS A 44 31.70 24.70 28.13
C HIS A 44 32.50 24.37 26.86
N GLY A 45 33.24 23.26 26.89
CA GLY A 45 34.01 22.72 25.75
C GLY A 45 33.18 21.92 24.74
N MET A 46 31.86 21.89 24.88
CA MET A 46 30.99 21.07 24.05
C MET A 46 30.93 21.58 22.60
N GLU A 47 31.40 20.75 21.67
CA GLU A 47 31.35 21.05 20.23
C GLU A 47 29.94 20.88 19.66
N ILE A 48 29.33 22.01 19.30
CA ILE A 48 28.04 22.06 18.61
C ILE A 48 28.29 22.37 17.12
N PRO A 49 27.83 21.54 16.17
CA PRO A 49 27.93 21.84 14.75
C PRO A 49 27.05 23.03 14.37
N THR A 50 27.43 23.79 13.36
CA THR A 50 26.63 24.92 12.81
C THR A 50 25.77 24.52 11.62
N LYS A 51 25.94 23.30 11.10
CA LYS A 51 25.21 22.76 9.95
C LYS A 51 24.24 21.66 10.37
N ILE A 52 23.01 21.75 9.89
CA ILE A 52 21.97 20.75 10.17
C ILE A 52 22.35 19.38 9.60
N SER A 53 23.01 19.33 8.45
CA SER A 53 23.52 18.07 7.88
C SER A 53 24.50 17.37 8.82
N THR A 54 25.44 18.12 9.40
CA THR A 54 26.40 17.60 10.39
C THR A 54 25.70 17.15 11.67
N ALA A 55 24.76 17.95 12.19
CA ALA A 55 23.98 17.58 13.37
C ALA A 55 23.19 16.28 13.16
N ARG A 56 22.53 16.13 12.00
CA ARG A 56 21.82 14.90 11.62
C ARG A 56 22.75 13.68 11.58
N ASN A 57 23.96 13.83 11.05
CA ASN A 57 24.94 12.74 11.04
C ASN A 57 25.39 12.38 12.46
N MET A 58 25.67 13.36 13.32
CA MET A 58 26.11 13.15 14.70
C MET A 58 25.08 12.40 15.56
N VAL A 59 23.78 12.58 15.29
CA VAL A 59 22.70 11.88 16.00
C VAL A 59 22.13 10.70 15.22
N ASN A 60 22.79 10.32 14.12
CA ASN A 60 22.35 9.25 13.22
C ASN A 60 20.89 9.40 12.76
N TYR A 61 20.41 10.64 12.56
CA TYR A 61 19.05 10.90 12.09
C TYR A 61 18.78 10.31 10.71
N SER A 62 19.82 10.15 9.88
CA SER A 62 19.74 9.51 8.58
C SER A 62 19.19 8.07 8.65
N SER A 63 19.38 7.37 9.78
CA SER A 63 18.76 6.08 10.04
C SER A 63 17.22 6.15 10.17
N ALA A 64 16.66 7.29 10.57
CA ALA A 64 15.21 7.47 10.60
C ALA A 64 14.61 7.36 9.19
N SER A 65 15.32 7.89 8.18
CA SER A 65 14.97 7.78 6.76
C SER A 65 15.53 6.52 6.07
N SER A 66 16.21 5.61 6.78
CA SER A 66 16.66 4.36 6.17
C SER A 66 15.45 3.57 5.65
N GLY A 67 15.55 3.00 4.44
CA GLY A 67 14.44 2.32 3.79
C GLY A 67 13.50 3.22 2.99
N VAL A 68 13.69 4.55 3.00
CA VAL A 68 12.97 5.45 2.08
C VAL A 68 13.75 5.55 0.76
N SER A 69 13.17 5.01 -0.31
CA SER A 69 13.63 5.18 -1.68
C SER A 69 12.83 6.26 -2.40
N ARG A 70 13.40 6.81 -3.47
CA ARG A 70 12.69 7.71 -4.39
C ARG A 70 12.70 7.06 -5.76
N PHE A 71 11.51 6.68 -6.22
CA PHE A 71 11.33 6.19 -7.57
C PHE A 71 11.13 7.36 -8.53
N LEU A 72 11.69 7.23 -9.72
CA LEU A 72 11.48 8.15 -10.83
C LEU A 72 10.11 7.90 -11.45
N VAL A 73 9.33 8.97 -11.67
CA VAL A 73 7.98 8.86 -12.22
C VAL A 73 7.86 9.65 -13.51
N CYS A 74 7.29 9.04 -14.54
CA CYS A 74 6.92 9.77 -15.74
C CYS A 74 5.71 10.69 -15.46
N SER A 75 5.85 11.99 -15.67
CA SER A 75 4.76 12.95 -15.41
C SER A 75 3.53 12.77 -16.32
N LEU A 76 3.70 12.14 -17.49
CA LEU A 76 2.62 11.89 -18.45
C LEU A 76 1.91 10.56 -18.18
N CYS A 77 2.62 9.43 -18.28
CA CYS A 77 2.00 8.10 -18.18
C CYS A 77 2.03 7.50 -16.77
N ARG A 78 2.66 8.19 -15.80
CA ARG A 78 2.80 7.75 -14.40
C ARG A 78 3.47 6.39 -14.22
N SER A 79 4.29 5.96 -15.18
CA SER A 79 5.16 4.79 -14.99
C SER A 79 6.23 5.09 -13.95
N VAL A 80 6.52 4.10 -13.10
CA VAL A 80 7.42 4.19 -11.95
C VAL A 80 8.67 3.36 -12.23
N TYR A 81 9.85 3.93 -11.99
CA TYR A 81 11.15 3.32 -12.28
C TYR A 81 12.11 3.47 -11.10
N ASP A 82 12.97 2.47 -10.93
CA ASP A 82 14.12 2.59 -10.03
C ASP A 82 15.15 3.56 -10.65
N THR A 83 15.56 4.55 -9.86
CA THR A 83 16.47 5.61 -10.28
C THR A 83 17.85 5.08 -10.71
N GLY A 84 18.30 3.94 -10.16
CA GLY A 84 19.57 3.31 -10.53
C GLY A 84 19.51 2.40 -11.76
N SER A 85 18.31 1.98 -12.17
CA SER A 85 18.12 0.99 -13.24
C SER A 85 17.88 1.61 -14.63
N LEU A 86 17.71 2.94 -14.70
CA LEU A 86 17.32 3.61 -15.93
C LEU A 86 18.49 4.34 -16.60
N HIS A 87 18.85 3.90 -17.80
CA HIS A 87 19.91 4.51 -18.61
C HIS A 87 19.39 5.56 -19.61
N THR A 88 18.08 5.84 -19.62
CA THR A 88 17.44 6.76 -20.57
C THR A 88 16.89 8.01 -19.88
N ARG A 89 16.96 9.15 -20.58
CA ARG A 89 16.34 10.41 -20.10
C ARG A 89 14.84 10.51 -20.42
N GLN A 90 14.38 9.70 -21.36
CA GLN A 90 12.99 9.64 -21.82
C GLN A 90 12.31 8.37 -21.31
N CYS A 91 11.01 8.47 -21.08
CA CYS A 91 10.18 7.38 -20.59
C CYS A 91 10.08 6.24 -21.62
N PRO A 92 10.61 5.03 -21.31
CA PRO A 92 10.57 3.90 -22.24
C PRO A 92 9.25 3.14 -22.21
N PHE A 93 8.27 3.53 -21.38
CA PHE A 93 7.03 2.78 -21.23
C PHE A 93 6.25 2.72 -22.54
N ILE A 94 5.89 1.50 -22.96
CA ILE A 94 5.02 1.27 -24.10
C ILE A 94 3.66 0.80 -23.58
N ARG A 95 2.63 1.61 -23.82
CA ARG A 95 1.24 1.22 -23.53
C ARG A 95 0.76 0.26 -24.63
N PHE A 96 0.19 -0.88 -24.23
CA PHE A 96 -0.23 -1.96 -25.15
C PHE A 96 0.96 -2.59 -25.90
N ALA A 97 1.99 -3.01 -25.16
CA ALA A 97 3.20 -3.60 -25.74
C ALA A 97 2.96 -4.89 -26.55
N ASN A 98 1.83 -5.56 -26.36
CA ASN A 98 1.40 -6.70 -27.17
C ASN A 98 0.78 -6.31 -28.51
N ASN A 99 0.59 -5.02 -28.78
CA ASN A 99 0.13 -4.52 -30.06
C ASN A 99 1.32 -4.25 -30.99
N PRO A 100 1.43 -4.96 -32.14
CA PRO A 100 2.56 -4.81 -33.06
C PRO A 100 2.82 -3.35 -33.48
N HIS A 101 1.77 -2.56 -33.68
CA HIS A 101 1.89 -1.15 -34.10
C HIS A 101 2.31 -0.20 -32.97
N ARG A 102 2.28 -0.63 -31.71
CA ARG A 102 2.62 0.22 -30.54
C ARG A 102 4.00 -0.06 -29.98
N GLN A 103 4.60 -1.20 -30.30
CA GLN A 103 5.94 -1.59 -29.84
C GLN A 103 7.02 -0.56 -30.22
N GLU A 104 6.82 0.19 -31.30
CA GLU A 104 7.75 1.20 -31.80
C GLU A 104 7.49 2.63 -31.24
N HIS A 105 6.48 2.79 -30.39
CA HIS A 105 6.03 4.11 -29.92
C HIS A 105 6.00 4.19 -28.39
N PRO A 106 7.17 4.31 -27.73
CA PRO A 106 7.24 4.53 -26.30
C PRO A 106 6.65 5.89 -25.92
N CYS A 107 6.31 6.05 -24.64
CA CYS A 107 5.78 7.29 -24.08
C CYS A 107 6.66 8.50 -24.40
N GLY A 108 7.99 8.35 -24.40
CA GLY A 108 8.95 9.36 -24.86
C GLY A 108 9.05 10.63 -24.00
N ASN A 109 8.16 10.82 -23.03
CA ASN A 109 8.13 11.99 -22.16
C ASN A 109 9.42 12.12 -21.34
N SER A 110 9.92 13.34 -21.17
CA SER A 110 11.14 13.58 -20.40
C SER A 110 10.93 13.20 -18.94
N LEU A 111 11.89 12.46 -18.38
CA LEU A 111 11.90 12.09 -16.97
C LEU A 111 12.68 13.09 -16.11
N PHE A 112 13.50 13.93 -16.74
CA PHE A 112 14.35 14.90 -16.05
C PHE A 112 14.13 16.34 -16.55
N ILE A 113 14.44 17.30 -15.70
CA ILE A 113 14.27 18.73 -15.99
C ILE A 113 15.46 19.26 -16.77
N GLY A 114 15.23 19.62 -18.04
CA GLY A 114 16.25 20.22 -18.91
C GLY A 114 17.47 19.32 -19.09
N SER A 115 18.67 19.92 -18.99
CA SER A 115 19.94 19.18 -19.07
C SER A 115 20.35 18.53 -17.74
N SER A 116 19.73 18.91 -16.62
CA SER A 116 20.04 18.37 -15.29
C SER A 116 19.52 16.94 -15.13
N LEU A 117 20.15 16.15 -14.24
CA LEU A 117 19.63 14.83 -13.81
C LEU A 117 18.62 14.96 -12.65
N LYS A 118 17.94 16.10 -12.53
CA LYS A 118 16.88 16.27 -11.54
C LYS A 118 15.57 15.67 -12.07
N PRO A 119 14.95 14.70 -11.37
CA PRO A 119 13.67 14.13 -11.77
C PRO A 119 12.58 15.20 -11.94
N VAL A 120 11.73 15.04 -12.95
CA VAL A 120 10.50 15.84 -13.12
C VAL A 120 9.51 15.52 -12.01
N LEU A 121 9.40 14.24 -11.66
CA LEU A 121 8.46 13.75 -10.66
C LEU A 121 9.06 12.54 -9.94
N GLU A 122 8.84 12.47 -8.62
CA GLU A 122 9.34 11.40 -7.77
C GLU A 122 8.19 10.79 -6.96
N PHE A 123 8.29 9.49 -6.70
CA PHE A 123 7.45 8.76 -5.77
C PHE A 123 8.29 8.34 -4.58
N PRO A 124 8.21 9.05 -3.44
CA PRO A 124 8.80 8.60 -2.18
C PRO A 124 8.10 7.33 -1.73
N TYR A 125 8.89 6.29 -1.52
CA TYR A 125 8.43 4.99 -1.07
C TYR A 125 9.23 4.59 0.17
N ASN A 126 8.54 4.19 1.22
CA ASN A 126 9.11 3.73 2.46
C ASN A 126 8.91 2.22 2.56
N SER A 127 10.02 1.48 2.53
CA SER A 127 10.00 0.02 2.55
C SER A 127 9.27 -0.52 3.76
N ILE A 128 8.38 -1.48 3.50
CA ILE A 128 7.63 -2.19 4.53
C ILE A 128 8.59 -3.00 5.37
N VAL A 129 9.53 -3.72 4.74
CA VAL A 129 10.54 -4.54 5.42
C VAL A 129 11.40 -3.71 6.36
N GLU A 130 11.95 -2.59 5.88
CA GLU A 130 12.79 -1.72 6.73
C GLU A 130 11.98 -1.04 7.84
N THR A 131 10.71 -0.70 7.59
CA THR A 131 9.82 -0.18 8.63
C THR A 131 9.52 -1.24 9.69
N LEU A 132 9.26 -2.48 9.29
CA LEU A 132 9.01 -3.58 10.23
C LEU A 132 10.25 -3.90 11.06
N LYS A 133 11.46 -3.91 10.48
CA LYS A 133 12.71 -4.02 11.26
C LYS A 133 12.77 -2.98 12.38
N LYS A 134 12.36 -1.74 12.11
CA LYS A 134 12.28 -0.67 13.13
C LYS A 134 11.18 -0.89 14.16
N PHE A 135 10.08 -1.55 13.79
CA PHE A 135 8.98 -1.86 14.70
C PHE A 135 9.33 -3.03 15.63
N PHE A 136 9.93 -4.09 15.09
CA PHE A 136 10.32 -5.29 15.85
C PHE A 136 11.41 -5.05 16.88
N VAL A 137 12.21 -3.98 16.76
CA VAL A 137 13.20 -3.59 17.78
C VAL A 137 12.60 -2.74 18.92
N ARG A 138 11.29 -2.45 18.90
CA ARG A 138 10.62 -1.74 19.99
C ARG A 138 10.37 -2.72 21.16
N PRO A 139 10.63 -2.33 22.43
CA PRO A 139 10.56 -3.23 23.56
C PRO A 139 9.28 -4.05 23.73
N THR A 140 8.13 -3.46 23.46
CA THR A 140 6.81 -4.06 23.71
C THR A 140 6.13 -4.60 22.45
N PHE A 141 6.65 -4.31 21.25
CA PHE A 141 5.92 -4.53 20.00
C PHE A 141 5.62 -6.01 19.75
N GLU A 142 6.58 -6.90 20.01
CA GLU A 142 6.39 -8.35 19.86
C GLU A 142 5.30 -8.89 20.80
N THR A 143 5.21 -8.37 22.02
CA THR A 143 4.15 -8.75 22.96
C THR A 143 2.80 -8.22 22.47
N GLU A 144 2.73 -6.93 22.09
CA GLU A 144 1.50 -6.25 21.66
C GLU A 144 0.83 -6.90 20.44
N ILE A 145 1.60 -7.47 19.49
CA ILE A 145 1.05 -8.14 18.29
C ILE A 145 0.56 -9.58 18.55
N GLU A 146 0.85 -10.15 19.72
CA GLU A 146 0.42 -11.50 20.10
C GLU A 146 -0.71 -11.49 21.16
N GLU A 147 -0.97 -10.35 21.80
CA GLU A 147 -2.00 -10.20 22.85
C GLU A 147 -3.40 -10.69 22.42
N TRP A 148 -3.75 -10.49 21.14
CA TRP A 148 -5.06 -10.90 20.62
C TRP A 148 -5.34 -12.41 20.75
N ARG A 149 -4.29 -13.26 20.80
CA ARG A 149 -4.43 -14.71 20.93
C ARG A 149 -4.95 -15.18 22.27
N HIS A 150 -4.75 -14.37 23.32
CA HIS A 150 -5.07 -14.74 24.69
C HIS A 150 -6.40 -14.15 25.16
N ARG A 151 -7.18 -13.55 24.24
CA ARG A 151 -8.47 -12.95 24.57
C ARG A 151 -9.52 -14.03 24.81
N HIS A 152 -10.38 -13.79 25.79
CA HIS A 152 -11.64 -14.51 25.93
C HIS A 152 -12.66 -13.92 24.95
N VAL A 153 -13.32 -14.76 24.16
CA VAL A 153 -14.35 -14.36 23.20
C VAL A 153 -15.59 -15.20 23.47
N GLU A 154 -16.68 -14.54 23.83
CA GLU A 154 -17.99 -15.18 23.98
C GLU A 154 -18.51 -15.67 22.63
N GLU A 155 -19.16 -16.84 22.63
CA GLU A 155 -19.70 -17.42 21.40
C GLU A 155 -20.71 -16.48 20.73
N GLY A 156 -20.53 -16.21 19.45
CA GLY A 156 -21.42 -15.35 18.67
C GLY A 156 -21.21 -13.84 18.85
N VAL A 157 -20.26 -13.41 19.69
CA VAL A 157 -19.98 -11.97 19.93
C VAL A 157 -18.68 -11.55 19.22
N PHE A 158 -18.76 -10.47 18.43
CA PHE A 158 -17.59 -9.88 17.78
C PHE A 158 -17.12 -8.64 18.55
N TYR A 159 -15.95 -8.72 19.19
CA TYR A 159 -15.35 -7.62 19.94
C TYR A 159 -14.36 -6.81 19.10
N ASP A 160 -13.65 -7.46 18.18
CA ASP A 160 -12.68 -6.84 17.29
C ASP A 160 -12.56 -7.62 15.97
N ILE A 161 -11.70 -7.15 15.08
CA ILE A 161 -11.47 -7.73 13.74
C ILE A 161 -11.00 -9.19 13.76
N TYR A 162 -10.39 -9.64 14.85
CA TYR A 162 -9.90 -11.01 15.04
C TYR A 162 -11.03 -12.05 15.06
N ASP A 163 -12.19 -11.61 15.54
CA ASP A 163 -13.36 -12.48 15.71
C ASP A 163 -14.08 -12.67 14.37
N GLY A 164 -13.78 -11.83 13.37
CA GLY A 164 -14.39 -11.88 12.05
C GLY A 164 -13.96 -13.11 11.23
N LYS A 165 -14.88 -13.61 10.41
CA LYS A 165 -14.68 -14.80 9.55
C LYS A 165 -13.38 -14.77 8.71
N VAL A 166 -12.96 -13.57 8.28
CA VAL A 166 -11.80 -13.42 7.38
C VAL A 166 -10.47 -13.65 8.10
N TRP A 167 -10.39 -13.40 9.42
CA TRP A 167 -9.15 -13.45 10.19
C TRP A 167 -8.42 -14.80 10.06
N ASN A 168 -9.19 -15.89 10.10
CA ASN A 168 -8.68 -17.26 10.01
C ASN A 168 -8.82 -17.86 8.59
N SER A 169 -9.35 -17.11 7.62
CA SER A 169 -9.63 -17.63 6.27
C SER A 169 -8.41 -17.66 5.35
N LEU A 170 -7.40 -16.82 5.65
CA LEU A 170 -6.18 -16.78 4.86
C LEU A 170 -5.24 -17.88 5.34
N VAL A 171 -4.69 -18.67 4.43
CA VAL A 171 -3.85 -19.83 4.75
C VAL A 171 -2.44 -19.67 4.18
N ASP A 172 -1.44 -20.19 4.86
CA ASP A 172 -0.07 -20.24 4.35
C ASP A 172 0.12 -21.35 3.30
N SER A 173 1.34 -21.53 2.80
CA SER A 173 1.66 -22.53 1.77
C SER A 173 1.43 -23.99 2.22
N ALA A 174 1.27 -24.24 3.53
CA ALA A 174 0.94 -25.55 4.07
C ALA A 174 -0.58 -25.75 4.27
N GLY A 175 -1.41 -24.76 3.92
CA GLY A 175 -2.86 -24.82 4.11
C GLY A 175 -3.32 -24.46 5.54
N GLU A 176 -2.40 -24.10 6.42
CA GLU A 176 -2.70 -23.69 7.80
C GLU A 176 -3.09 -22.21 7.86
N PRO A 177 -4.03 -21.80 8.75
CA PRO A 177 -4.34 -20.39 8.96
C PRO A 177 -3.08 -19.55 9.13
N PHE A 178 -2.95 -18.49 8.32
CA PHE A 178 -1.75 -17.66 8.24
C PHE A 178 -1.36 -17.08 9.60
N VAL A 179 -2.36 -16.76 10.42
CA VAL A 179 -2.20 -16.22 11.76
C VAL A 179 -1.74 -17.26 12.79
N ASN A 180 -1.72 -18.57 12.50
CA ASN A 180 -1.35 -19.59 13.49
C ASN A 180 0.13 -19.53 13.92
N ARG A 181 1.04 -19.07 13.07
CA ARG A 181 2.45 -18.89 13.49
C ARG A 181 2.65 -17.54 14.16
N SER A 182 3.58 -17.50 15.11
CA SER A 182 4.04 -16.27 15.73
C SER A 182 4.58 -15.28 14.69
N ARG A 183 4.44 -13.98 14.96
CA ARG A 183 4.92 -12.87 14.12
C ARG A 183 4.36 -12.88 12.69
N SER A 184 3.19 -13.50 12.51
CA SER A 184 2.35 -13.34 11.32
C SER A 184 1.45 -12.12 11.48
N LEU A 185 1.74 -11.08 10.72
CA LEU A 185 1.01 -9.82 10.75
C LEU A 185 -0.05 -9.77 9.64
N MET A 186 -1.29 -9.55 10.02
CA MET A 186 -2.35 -9.15 9.08
C MET A 186 -2.31 -7.63 8.95
N VAL A 187 -2.34 -7.11 7.72
CA VAL A 187 -2.37 -5.67 7.47
C VAL A 187 -3.58 -5.25 6.65
N SER A 188 -4.03 -4.00 6.84
CA SER A 188 -5.06 -3.37 6.01
C SER A 188 -4.48 -2.18 5.26
N LEU A 189 -4.77 -2.12 3.97
CA LEU A 189 -4.33 -1.06 3.06
C LEU A 189 -5.34 0.08 3.03
N ASN A 190 -4.86 1.31 3.19
CA ASN A 190 -5.62 2.51 2.94
C ASN A 190 -4.89 3.39 1.90
N VAL A 191 -5.66 3.97 0.98
CA VAL A 191 -5.20 4.98 0.03
C VAL A 191 -6.14 6.16 0.13
N ASP A 192 -5.57 7.34 0.38
CA ASP A 192 -6.33 8.56 0.58
C ASP A 192 -5.74 9.71 -0.22
N TRP A 193 -6.61 10.54 -0.80
CA TRP A 193 -6.24 11.67 -1.64
C TRP A 193 -6.51 12.98 -0.93
N PHE A 194 -5.54 13.87 -0.91
CA PHE A 194 -5.66 15.13 -0.20
C PHE A 194 -4.94 16.27 -0.92
N GLN A 195 -5.39 17.49 -0.67
CA GLN A 195 -4.72 18.70 -1.11
C GLN A 195 -3.70 19.11 -0.05
N PRO A 196 -2.41 19.23 -0.40
CA PRO A 196 -1.37 19.56 0.58
C PRO A 196 -1.37 21.06 0.96
N SER A 197 -2.11 21.90 0.24
CA SER A 197 -2.17 23.34 0.49
C SER A 197 -3.52 23.91 0.05
N ASP A 198 -4.03 24.87 0.82
CA ASP A 198 -5.31 25.53 0.55
C ASP A 198 -5.27 26.32 -0.77
N GLY A 199 -6.39 26.31 -1.49
CA GLY A 199 -6.56 27.10 -2.72
C GLY A 199 -5.79 26.60 -3.94
N MET A 200 -5.10 25.46 -3.84
CA MET A 200 -4.37 24.84 -4.97
C MET A 200 -5.15 23.64 -5.52
N HIS A 201 -5.33 23.59 -6.85
CA HIS A 201 -5.80 22.39 -7.55
C HIS A 201 -4.67 21.36 -7.69
N TYR A 202 -4.16 20.87 -6.56
CA TYR A 202 -3.09 19.89 -6.50
C TYR A 202 -3.47 18.78 -5.51
N SER A 203 -3.64 17.55 -6.00
CA SER A 203 -3.96 16.39 -5.16
C SER A 203 -2.78 15.44 -5.06
N CYS A 204 -2.40 15.05 -3.84
CA CYS A 204 -1.45 13.99 -3.54
C CYS A 204 -2.20 12.76 -3.00
N GLY A 205 -1.55 11.59 -3.04
CA GLY A 205 -2.08 10.37 -2.41
C GLY A 205 -1.16 9.83 -1.32
N GLY A 206 -1.70 9.46 -0.17
CA GLY A 206 -1.00 8.68 0.84
C GLY A 206 -1.37 7.21 0.73
N VAL A 207 -0.38 6.32 0.80
CA VAL A 207 -0.56 4.86 0.87
C VAL A 207 -0.14 4.37 2.26
N TYR A 208 -1.07 3.78 3.00
CA TYR A 208 -0.87 3.40 4.40
C TYR A 208 -1.16 1.91 4.63
N LEU A 209 -0.39 1.29 5.53
CA LEU A 209 -0.70 -0.02 6.09
C LEU A 209 -0.93 0.09 7.60
N THR A 210 -2.01 -0.51 8.06
CA THR A 210 -2.33 -0.68 9.48
C THR A 210 -2.01 -2.12 9.90
N ILE A 211 -1.33 -2.31 11.03
CA ILE A 211 -1.02 -3.64 11.59
C ILE A 211 -2.20 -4.09 12.45
N ASN A 212 -2.98 -5.02 11.93
CA ASN A 212 -4.26 -5.41 12.53
C ASN A 212 -4.08 -6.18 13.84
N ASN A 213 -2.98 -6.93 13.99
CA ASN A 213 -2.65 -7.68 15.20
C ASN A 213 -2.57 -6.84 16.47
N LEU A 214 -2.29 -5.54 16.36
CA LEU A 214 -2.28 -4.62 17.49
C LEU A 214 -3.68 -4.38 18.03
N LEU A 215 -3.81 -4.28 19.36
CA LEU A 215 -5.07 -3.94 20.01
C LEU A 215 -5.71 -2.68 19.44
N ARG A 216 -7.05 -2.63 19.45
CA ARG A 216 -7.85 -1.49 18.95
C ARG A 216 -7.37 -0.13 19.47
N SER A 217 -6.96 -0.05 20.74
CA SER A 217 -6.51 1.20 21.39
C SER A 217 -5.16 1.71 20.90
N SER A 218 -4.33 0.85 20.28
CA SER A 218 -2.99 1.19 19.79
C SER A 218 -2.86 1.13 18.26
N ARG A 219 -3.71 0.34 17.59
CA ARG A 219 -3.67 0.05 16.15
C ARG A 219 -3.59 1.28 15.25
N MET A 220 -4.44 2.29 15.51
CA MET A 220 -4.55 3.49 14.67
C MET A 220 -3.68 4.66 15.13
N LYS A 221 -2.77 4.45 16.10
CA LYS A 221 -1.82 5.50 16.49
C LYS A 221 -0.84 5.76 15.34
N VAL A 222 -0.49 7.02 15.12
CA VAL A 222 0.49 7.42 14.08
C VAL A 222 1.81 6.64 14.19
N SER A 223 2.23 6.28 15.40
CA SER A 223 3.44 5.47 15.66
C SER A 223 3.36 4.03 15.13
N ASN A 224 2.15 3.53 14.85
CA ASN A 224 1.87 2.13 14.50
C ASN A 224 1.30 1.95 13.08
N ILE A 225 1.10 3.06 12.35
CA ILE A 225 0.74 3.07 10.94
C ILE A 225 2.02 3.16 10.11
N ILE A 226 2.12 2.34 9.07
CA ILE A 226 3.20 2.37 8.09
C ILE A 226 2.73 3.26 6.95
N LEU A 227 3.31 4.46 6.80
CA LEU A 227 3.21 5.21 5.55
C LEU A 227 4.13 4.53 4.54
N VAL A 228 3.56 3.86 3.55
CA VAL A 228 4.29 3.09 2.53
C VAL A 228 4.74 3.98 1.38
N GLY A 229 3.94 4.97 0.99
CA GLY A 229 4.32 5.83 -0.12
C GLY A 229 3.48 7.07 -0.26
N MET A 230 4.05 8.07 -0.93
CA MET A 230 3.42 9.36 -1.22
C MET A 230 3.28 9.53 -2.74
N ILE A 231 2.10 9.24 -3.26
CA ILE A 231 1.78 9.38 -4.69
C ILE A 231 1.77 10.87 -5.05
N PRO A 232 2.59 11.30 -6.01
CA PRO A 232 2.73 12.70 -6.35
C PRO A 232 1.55 13.19 -7.20
N GLY A 233 1.18 14.47 -7.04
CA GLY A 233 0.14 15.13 -7.84
C GLY A 233 0.57 15.44 -9.28
N PRO A 234 -0.06 16.41 -9.97
CA PRO A 234 -1.09 17.34 -9.49
C PRO A 234 -2.52 16.79 -9.39
N GLY A 235 -2.79 15.59 -9.89
CA GLY A 235 -4.12 15.00 -9.87
C GLY A 235 -4.09 13.53 -9.50
N GLU A 236 -5.26 13.01 -9.17
CA GLU A 236 -5.45 11.59 -8.92
C GLU A 236 -5.06 10.77 -10.16
N PRO A 237 -4.24 9.71 -10.02
CA PRO A 237 -3.95 8.80 -11.12
C PRO A 237 -5.22 8.13 -11.65
N THR A 238 -5.22 7.78 -12.94
CA THR A 238 -6.22 6.85 -13.47
C THR A 238 -6.06 5.47 -12.84
N ASP A 239 -7.08 4.63 -12.96
CA ASP A 239 -7.10 3.27 -12.38
C ASP A 239 -5.86 2.46 -12.77
N ASP A 240 -5.42 2.54 -14.03
CA ASP A 240 -4.22 1.85 -14.53
C ASP A 240 -2.90 2.48 -14.06
N GLN A 241 -2.88 3.80 -13.91
CA GLN A 241 -1.72 4.53 -13.42
C GLN A 241 -1.49 4.29 -11.92
N LEU A 242 -2.56 4.21 -11.12
CA LEU A 242 -2.48 3.92 -9.69
C LEU A 242 -1.72 2.62 -9.43
N GLN A 243 -1.98 1.61 -10.24
CA GLN A 243 -1.35 0.30 -10.13
C GLN A 243 0.18 0.34 -10.35
N ASN A 244 0.73 1.35 -11.04
CA ASN A 244 2.18 1.54 -11.14
C ASN A 244 2.81 1.87 -9.77
N PHE A 245 2.13 2.68 -8.95
CA PHE A 245 2.61 3.07 -7.62
C PHE A 245 2.49 1.95 -6.59
N MET A 246 1.56 1.01 -6.80
CA MET A 246 1.36 -0.14 -5.92
C MET A 246 2.39 -1.25 -6.11
N ARG A 247 3.06 -1.31 -7.26
CA ARG A 247 4.00 -2.38 -7.61
C ARG A 247 5.09 -2.62 -6.56
N PRO A 248 5.83 -1.62 -6.06
CA PRO A 248 6.88 -1.85 -5.06
C PRO A 248 6.33 -2.45 -3.76
N MET A 249 5.19 -1.94 -3.28
CA MET A 249 4.52 -2.45 -2.09
C MET A 249 4.07 -3.90 -2.28
N ILE A 250 3.45 -4.21 -3.41
CA ILE A 250 3.00 -5.56 -3.74
C ILE A 250 4.19 -6.52 -3.79
N ALA A 251 5.31 -6.14 -4.40
CA ALA A 251 6.52 -6.96 -4.44
C ALA A 251 7.04 -7.29 -3.02
N GLU A 252 7.12 -6.29 -2.13
CA GLU A 252 7.52 -6.53 -0.73
C GLU A 252 6.51 -7.40 0.03
N LEU A 253 5.20 -7.18 -0.14
CA LEU A 253 4.17 -7.99 0.50
C LEU A 253 4.22 -9.45 0.08
N ASN A 254 4.53 -9.75 -1.18
CA ASN A 254 4.68 -11.13 -1.64
C ASN A 254 5.89 -11.82 -1.02
N THR A 255 7.03 -11.12 -0.93
CA THR A 255 8.21 -11.64 -0.23
C THR A 255 7.89 -11.86 1.25
N LEU A 256 7.23 -10.90 1.90
CA LEU A 256 6.82 -11.00 3.30
C LEU A 256 5.76 -12.08 3.55
N TYR A 257 4.98 -12.47 2.55
CA TYR A 257 4.03 -13.57 2.68
C TYR A 257 4.74 -14.91 2.95
N GLY A 258 5.84 -15.16 2.23
CA GLY A 258 6.72 -16.31 2.46
C GLY A 258 7.56 -16.19 3.73
N GLY A 259 7.82 -14.95 4.16
CA GLY A 259 8.50 -14.62 5.40
C GLY A 259 9.92 -14.11 5.20
N ILE A 260 10.34 -13.20 6.09
CA ILE A 260 11.67 -12.60 6.08
C ILE A 260 12.26 -12.70 7.49
N MET A 261 13.50 -13.17 7.58
CA MET A 261 14.28 -13.13 8.83
C MET A 261 14.66 -11.69 9.15
N MET A 262 14.28 -11.21 10.33
CA MET A 262 14.68 -9.88 10.80
C MET A 262 14.98 -9.84 12.30
N PRO A 263 15.99 -9.06 12.74
CA PRO A 263 16.26 -8.84 14.16
C PRO A 263 15.06 -8.27 14.89
N THR A 264 14.84 -8.72 16.11
CA THR A 264 13.80 -8.20 17.00
C THR A 264 14.37 -7.77 18.34
N TYR A 265 13.55 -7.13 19.17
CA TYR A 265 13.95 -6.74 20.52
C TYR A 265 14.26 -7.96 21.38
N GLN A 266 13.41 -9.00 21.31
CA GLN A 266 13.56 -10.24 22.07
C GLN A 266 14.65 -11.15 21.50
N ASN A 267 14.87 -11.16 20.19
CA ASN A 267 15.88 -11.99 19.54
C ASN A 267 16.68 -11.21 18.48
N ARG A 268 17.92 -10.86 18.85
CA ARG A 268 18.85 -10.13 17.96
C ARG A 268 19.38 -10.96 16.80
N ASN A 269 19.36 -12.29 16.89
CA ASN A 269 19.75 -13.18 15.79
C ASN A 269 18.67 -13.24 14.69
N GLY A 270 17.48 -12.71 15.00
CA GLY A 270 16.39 -12.54 14.08
C GLY A 270 15.38 -13.67 14.12
N GLU A 271 14.19 -13.32 13.68
CA GLU A 271 12.99 -14.13 13.74
C GLU A 271 12.26 -14.06 12.41
N MET A 272 11.55 -15.13 12.08
CA MET A 272 10.78 -15.19 10.84
C MET A 272 9.52 -14.34 11.00
N VAL A 273 9.44 -13.25 10.24
CA VAL A 273 8.28 -12.36 10.23
C VAL A 273 7.55 -12.52 8.93
N ARG A 274 6.22 -12.67 9.01
CA ARG A 274 5.35 -12.84 7.85
C ARG A 274 4.29 -11.74 7.82
N VAL A 275 3.92 -11.27 6.63
CA VAL A 275 2.87 -10.26 6.47
C VAL A 275 1.90 -10.67 5.39
N ALA A 276 0.62 -10.48 5.65
CA ALA A 276 -0.42 -10.67 4.66
C ALA A 276 -1.42 -9.51 4.63
N LEU A 277 -1.82 -9.12 3.41
CA LEU A 277 -2.84 -8.11 3.19
C LEU A 277 -4.24 -8.73 3.40
N MET A 278 -4.91 -8.31 4.47
CA MET A 278 -6.24 -8.79 4.84
C MET A 278 -7.35 -8.05 4.11
N SER A 279 -7.26 -6.73 4.03
CA SER A 279 -8.34 -5.89 3.51
C SER A 279 -7.85 -4.58 2.93
N VAL A 280 -8.68 -4.00 2.06
CA VAL A 280 -8.54 -2.62 1.55
C VAL A 280 -9.60 -1.77 2.24
N ASN A 281 -9.16 -0.88 3.12
CA ASN A 281 -9.99 -0.01 3.95
C ASN A 281 -9.81 1.44 3.49
N CYS A 282 -10.46 1.79 2.37
CA CYS A 282 -10.49 3.16 1.85
C CYS A 282 -11.94 3.65 1.74
N ASP A 283 -12.12 4.91 1.34
CA ASP A 283 -13.39 5.35 0.80
C ASP A 283 -13.77 4.54 -0.46
N ILE A 284 -15.04 4.60 -0.88
CA ILE A 284 -15.51 3.79 -2.02
C ILE A 284 -14.68 4.07 -3.27
N PRO A 285 -14.47 5.32 -3.74
CA PRO A 285 -13.68 5.60 -4.93
C PRO A 285 -12.27 4.99 -4.90
N ALA A 286 -11.49 5.21 -3.84
CA ALA A 286 -10.14 4.68 -3.75
C ALA A 286 -10.15 3.15 -3.62
N ALA A 287 -11.06 2.58 -2.82
CA ALA A 287 -11.17 1.13 -2.66
C ALA A 287 -11.46 0.43 -4.00
N ARG A 288 -12.30 1.02 -4.86
CA ARG A 288 -12.58 0.47 -6.19
C ARG A 288 -11.34 0.50 -7.08
N LYS A 289 -10.63 1.63 -7.15
CA LYS A 289 -9.41 1.75 -7.97
C LYS A 289 -8.30 0.81 -7.51
N VAL A 290 -8.08 0.72 -6.20
CA VAL A 290 -7.07 -0.17 -5.61
C VAL A 290 -7.40 -1.63 -5.87
N ALA A 291 -8.66 -2.03 -5.61
CA ALA A 291 -9.10 -3.41 -5.75
C ALA A 291 -9.50 -3.81 -7.18
N GLY A 292 -9.35 -2.92 -8.17
CA GLY A 292 -9.63 -3.13 -9.59
C GLY A 292 -11.10 -3.38 -9.91
N PHE A 293 -11.98 -2.53 -9.37
CA PHE A 293 -13.40 -2.48 -9.70
C PHE A 293 -13.73 -1.12 -10.30
N MET A 294 -14.80 -1.09 -11.08
CA MET A 294 -15.37 0.17 -11.56
C MET A 294 -15.98 0.99 -10.40
N GLY A 295 -16.03 2.30 -10.58
CA GLY A 295 -16.61 3.23 -9.61
C GLY A 295 -18.11 3.04 -9.38
N GLN A 296 -18.64 3.72 -8.36
CA GLN A 296 -20.04 3.64 -7.94
C GLN A 296 -21.07 4.00 -9.01
N SER A 297 -20.69 4.73 -10.06
CA SER A 297 -21.58 5.11 -11.18
C SER A 297 -21.61 4.09 -12.32
N ALA A 298 -20.91 2.95 -12.19
CA ALA A 298 -20.88 1.93 -13.23
C ALA A 298 -22.17 1.11 -13.29
N HIS A 299 -22.44 0.50 -14.45
CA HIS A 299 -23.53 -0.45 -14.62
C HIS A 299 -23.38 -1.68 -13.72
N LYS A 300 -22.14 -2.07 -13.39
CA LYS A 300 -21.78 -3.11 -12.42
C LYS A 300 -20.99 -2.49 -11.26
N ALA A 301 -21.66 -1.69 -10.43
CA ALA A 301 -21.02 -0.93 -9.34
C ALA A 301 -20.61 -1.78 -8.12
N CYS A 302 -21.22 -2.94 -7.91
CA CYS A 302 -20.94 -3.80 -6.76
C CYS A 302 -19.62 -4.58 -6.91
N ASN A 303 -18.84 -4.69 -5.82
CA ASN A 303 -17.60 -5.49 -5.76
C ASN A 303 -17.85 -6.92 -5.26
N LYS A 304 -19.06 -7.21 -4.79
CA LYS A 304 -19.46 -8.52 -4.28
C LYS A 304 -20.25 -9.31 -5.30
N CYS A 305 -21.11 -8.66 -6.09
CA CYS A 305 -21.89 -9.29 -7.16
C CYS A 305 -21.57 -8.67 -8.54
N SER A 306 -21.93 -9.41 -9.58
CA SER A 306 -21.79 -9.01 -10.99
C SER A 306 -23.11 -8.50 -11.59
N THR A 307 -24.13 -8.31 -10.75
CA THR A 307 -25.44 -7.76 -11.09
C THR A 307 -25.30 -6.42 -11.82
N VAL A 308 -26.10 -6.26 -12.88
CA VAL A 308 -26.22 -5.00 -13.61
C VAL A 308 -27.33 -4.19 -12.96
N PHE A 309 -26.98 -3.02 -12.45
CA PHE A 309 -27.94 -2.08 -11.89
C PHE A 309 -28.57 -1.25 -13.01
N SER A 310 -29.89 -1.13 -12.97
CA SER A 310 -30.65 -0.24 -13.85
C SER A 310 -30.28 1.23 -13.57
N ARG A 311 -30.82 2.17 -14.35
CA ARG A 311 -30.57 3.61 -14.17
C ARG A 311 -31.84 4.29 -13.68
N ILE A 312 -31.71 5.23 -12.76
CA ILE A 312 -32.82 6.04 -12.28
C ILE A 312 -33.27 6.96 -13.43
N SER A 313 -34.52 6.88 -13.86
CA SER A 313 -35.08 7.75 -14.92
C SER A 313 -35.66 9.05 -14.35
N THR A 314 -34.83 9.97 -13.86
CA THR A 314 -35.28 11.29 -13.36
C THR A 314 -35.18 12.42 -14.41
N GLY A 315 -35.58 12.15 -15.65
CA GLY A 315 -35.55 13.11 -16.77
C GLY A 315 -34.42 12.86 -17.78
N ALA A 316 -34.33 13.72 -18.80
CA ALA A 316 -33.59 13.48 -20.05
C ALA A 316 -32.09 13.17 -19.93
N ASN A 317 -31.46 13.41 -18.76
CA ASN A 317 -30.02 13.27 -18.55
C ASN A 317 -29.65 12.43 -17.30
N SER A 318 -30.57 11.65 -16.72
CA SER A 318 -30.24 10.89 -15.51
C SER A 318 -29.40 9.64 -15.82
N THR A 319 -28.20 9.57 -15.23
CA THR A 319 -27.19 8.53 -15.45
C THR A 319 -26.81 7.76 -14.18
N LYS A 320 -27.51 7.97 -13.06
CA LYS A 320 -27.18 7.30 -11.78
C LYS A 320 -27.69 5.87 -11.76
N PRO A 321 -26.91 4.88 -11.26
CA PRO A 321 -27.44 3.55 -11.02
C PRO A 321 -28.59 3.61 -10.03
N ASP A 322 -29.61 2.81 -10.29
CA ASP A 322 -30.71 2.57 -9.39
C ASP A 322 -30.32 1.42 -8.45
N PHE A 323 -30.26 1.74 -7.16
CA PHE A 323 -29.97 0.79 -6.10
C PHE A 323 -31.24 0.48 -5.28
N SER A 324 -32.43 0.83 -5.74
CA SER A 324 -33.67 0.61 -4.97
C SER A 324 -34.11 -0.86 -4.93
N ASP A 325 -33.73 -1.64 -5.94
CA ASP A 325 -34.15 -3.04 -6.11
C ASP A 325 -33.05 -4.02 -5.64
N PHE A 326 -32.94 -4.15 -4.31
CA PHE A 326 -31.98 -5.06 -3.66
C PHE A 326 -32.51 -6.51 -3.65
N ASP A 327 -32.21 -7.27 -4.70
CA ASP A 327 -32.49 -8.71 -4.78
C ASP A 327 -31.25 -9.55 -4.41
N ASP A 328 -30.87 -9.53 -3.12
CA ASP A 328 -29.67 -10.21 -2.64
C ASP A 328 -29.75 -11.76 -2.71
N GLU A 329 -30.96 -12.31 -2.81
CA GLU A 329 -31.21 -13.75 -3.00
C GLU A 329 -30.74 -14.25 -4.39
N HIS A 330 -30.89 -13.44 -5.43
CA HIS A 330 -30.55 -13.84 -6.82
C HIS A 330 -29.26 -13.19 -7.34
N TRP A 331 -28.51 -12.48 -6.50
CA TRP A 331 -27.26 -11.87 -6.92
C TRP A 331 -26.22 -12.90 -7.35
N ILE A 332 -25.73 -12.73 -8.57
CA ILE A 332 -24.60 -13.51 -9.08
C ILE A 332 -23.33 -13.00 -8.40
N LEU A 333 -22.90 -13.69 -7.36
CA LEU A 333 -21.68 -13.37 -6.61
C LEU A 333 -20.44 -13.44 -7.51
N ARG A 334 -19.54 -12.48 -7.36
CA ARG A 334 -18.25 -12.51 -8.02
C ARG A 334 -17.36 -13.53 -7.32
N ASN A 335 -16.66 -14.34 -8.11
CA ASN A 335 -15.63 -15.24 -7.59
C ASN A 335 -14.22 -14.68 -7.89
N ASN A 336 -13.24 -15.03 -7.04
CA ASN A 336 -11.88 -14.50 -7.15
C ASN A 336 -11.17 -14.93 -8.45
N THR A 337 -11.42 -16.15 -8.92
CA THR A 337 -10.80 -16.70 -10.13
C THR A 337 -11.21 -15.94 -11.38
N GLN A 338 -12.51 -15.73 -11.56
CA GLN A 338 -13.09 -14.94 -12.64
C GLN A 338 -12.56 -13.50 -12.60
N GLN A 339 -12.53 -12.87 -11.43
CA GLN A 339 -11.99 -11.50 -11.32
C GLN A 339 -10.52 -11.40 -11.76
N ARG A 340 -9.71 -12.42 -11.48
CA ARG A 340 -8.31 -12.49 -11.94
C ARG A 340 -8.22 -12.66 -13.46
N GLN A 341 -9.04 -13.53 -14.04
CA GLN A 341 -9.11 -13.74 -15.49
C GLN A 341 -9.55 -12.46 -16.21
N GLU A 342 -10.57 -11.77 -15.71
CA GLU A 342 -11.05 -10.50 -16.25
C GLU A 342 -9.98 -9.40 -16.19
N ALA A 343 -9.26 -9.31 -15.06
CA ALA A 343 -8.15 -8.36 -14.90
C ALA A 343 -7.00 -8.66 -15.86
N TYR A 344 -6.67 -9.94 -16.07
CA TYR A 344 -5.63 -10.38 -17.00
C TYR A 344 -6.02 -10.09 -18.46
N ALA A 345 -7.27 -10.35 -18.83
CA ALA A 345 -7.80 -10.00 -20.15
C ALA A 345 -7.76 -8.48 -20.39
N TRP A 346 -8.05 -7.68 -19.36
CA TRP A 346 -7.94 -6.22 -19.44
C TRP A 346 -6.49 -5.76 -19.64
N LEU A 347 -5.55 -6.36 -18.91
CA LEU A 347 -4.11 -6.04 -19.00
C LEU A 347 -3.55 -6.36 -20.39
N ASN A 348 -3.99 -7.49 -20.97
CA ASN A 348 -3.59 -7.95 -22.30
C ASN A 348 -4.44 -7.38 -23.43
N ALA A 349 -5.30 -6.40 -23.17
CA ALA A 349 -5.98 -5.70 -24.25
C ALA A 349 -4.95 -4.98 -25.14
N THR A 350 -5.17 -4.95 -26.45
CA THR A 350 -4.25 -4.34 -27.42
C THR A 350 -4.54 -2.86 -27.68
N HIS A 351 -5.71 -2.37 -27.28
CA HIS A 351 -6.14 -0.98 -27.44
C HIS A 351 -7.07 -0.53 -26.31
N ILE A 352 -7.17 0.80 -26.12
CA ILE A 352 -8.00 1.41 -25.08
C ILE A 352 -9.50 1.11 -25.24
N THR A 353 -10.00 0.97 -26.47
CA THR A 353 -11.41 0.65 -26.73
C THR A 353 -11.75 -0.74 -26.20
N GLN A 354 -10.86 -1.72 -26.40
CA GLN A 354 -11.05 -3.07 -25.85
C GLN A 354 -11.06 -3.07 -24.32
N GLN A 355 -10.18 -2.28 -23.68
CA GLN A 355 -10.20 -2.10 -22.22
C GLN A 355 -11.53 -1.54 -21.72
N ARG A 356 -12.09 -0.52 -22.40
CA ARG A 356 -13.38 0.07 -22.03
C ARG A 356 -14.54 -0.90 -22.20
N THR A 357 -14.54 -1.70 -23.26
CA THR A 357 -15.54 -2.75 -23.47
C THR A 357 -15.48 -3.79 -22.36
N LEU A 358 -14.27 -4.29 -22.03
CA LEU A 358 -14.08 -5.25 -20.94
C LEU A 358 -14.54 -4.68 -19.58
N GLN A 359 -14.17 -3.44 -19.27
CA GLN A 359 -14.61 -2.74 -18.06
C GLN A 359 -16.13 -2.63 -17.95
N THR A 360 -16.78 -2.28 -19.05
CA THR A 360 -18.24 -2.13 -19.10
C THR A 360 -18.94 -3.47 -18.90
N ASN A 361 -18.44 -4.53 -19.54
CA ASN A 361 -19.04 -5.85 -19.49
C ASN A 361 -18.82 -6.56 -18.14
N THR A 362 -17.66 -6.36 -17.50
CA THR A 362 -17.27 -7.09 -16.28
C THR A 362 -17.45 -6.27 -15.01
N GLY A 363 -17.43 -4.93 -15.09
CA GLY A 363 -17.29 -4.06 -13.94
C GLY A 363 -15.90 -4.12 -13.28
N SER A 364 -14.93 -4.75 -13.92
CA SER A 364 -13.57 -4.96 -13.42
C SER A 364 -12.59 -4.05 -14.15
N THR A 365 -11.61 -3.51 -13.43
CA THR A 365 -10.52 -2.64 -13.93
C THR A 365 -9.17 -3.31 -13.61
N PRO A 366 -7.98 -2.79 -14.01
CA PRO A 366 -6.74 -3.52 -13.82
C PRO A 366 -6.48 -3.82 -12.35
N LYS A 367 -6.16 -5.09 -12.05
CA LYS A 367 -5.63 -5.53 -10.76
C LYS A 367 -4.18 -5.96 -10.94
N ARG A 368 -3.21 -5.07 -10.68
CA ARG A 368 -1.80 -5.50 -10.64
C ARG A 368 -1.41 -6.21 -9.36
N MET A 369 -2.29 -6.25 -8.35
CA MET A 369 -2.19 -7.23 -7.25
C MET A 369 -2.17 -8.69 -7.75
N VAL A 370 -2.46 -8.95 -9.03
CA VAL A 370 -2.44 -10.29 -9.65
C VAL A 370 -1.21 -10.52 -10.56
N GLU A 371 -0.46 -9.48 -10.95
CA GLU A 371 0.69 -9.61 -11.89
C GLU A 371 1.84 -10.48 -11.34
N VAL A 372 1.91 -10.70 -10.03
CA VAL A 372 2.99 -11.44 -9.36
C VAL A 372 2.94 -12.95 -9.67
N TRP A 373 1.76 -13.51 -9.94
CA TRP A 373 1.60 -14.97 -9.97
C TRP A 373 2.13 -15.58 -11.27
N VAL A 374 2.22 -14.78 -12.34
CA VAL A 374 2.81 -15.15 -13.63
C VAL A 374 4.33 -14.93 -13.61
N ASP A 375 4.81 -13.82 -13.06
CA ASP A 375 6.24 -13.49 -13.04
C ASP A 375 7.06 -14.41 -12.11
N HIS A 376 6.44 -15.05 -11.11
CA HIS A 376 7.09 -16.01 -10.22
C HIS A 376 6.87 -17.49 -10.57
N GLY A 377 6.19 -17.81 -11.69
CA GLY A 377 6.00 -19.19 -12.14
C GLY A 377 5.22 -20.10 -11.18
N LEU A 378 4.41 -19.52 -10.27
CA LEU A 378 3.69 -20.27 -9.23
C LEU A 378 2.36 -20.86 -9.72
N LEU A 379 1.85 -20.43 -10.88
CA LEU A 379 0.70 -21.03 -11.56
C LEU A 379 0.85 -20.93 -13.08
N THR A 380 0.69 -22.07 -13.76
CA THR A 380 0.63 -22.23 -15.20
C THR A 380 -0.83 -22.23 -15.69
N THR A 381 -1.04 -22.01 -16.99
CA THR A 381 -2.38 -22.13 -17.62
C THR A 381 -2.99 -23.53 -17.40
N SER A 382 -2.16 -24.56 -17.24
CA SER A 382 -2.57 -25.93 -16.88
C SER A 382 -3.11 -26.03 -15.46
N ASP A 383 -2.58 -25.27 -14.50
CA ASP A 383 -3.05 -25.28 -13.11
C ASP A 383 -4.46 -24.68 -13.01
N PHE A 384 -4.76 -23.66 -13.82
CA PHE A 384 -6.12 -23.11 -13.93
C PHE A 384 -7.13 -24.12 -14.49
N LYS A 385 -6.71 -25.02 -15.38
CA LYS A 385 -7.56 -26.08 -15.94
C LYS A 385 -7.78 -27.19 -14.92
N ALA A 386 -6.73 -27.63 -14.22
CA ALA A 386 -6.82 -28.65 -13.18
C ALA A 386 -7.72 -28.20 -12.00
N MET A 387 -7.60 -26.94 -11.57
CA MET A 387 -8.46 -26.36 -10.54
C MET A 387 -9.92 -26.22 -10.99
N ALA A 388 -10.17 -25.97 -12.29
CA ALA A 388 -11.52 -25.92 -12.84
C ALA A 388 -12.17 -27.32 -12.86
N ASP A 389 -11.42 -28.34 -13.27
CA ASP A 389 -11.87 -29.73 -13.30
C ASP A 389 -12.15 -30.27 -11.89
N GLU A 390 -11.33 -29.90 -10.90
CA GLU A 390 -11.53 -30.26 -9.49
C GLU A 390 -12.74 -29.56 -8.88
N SER A 391 -12.97 -28.27 -9.21
CA SER A 391 -14.14 -27.51 -8.71
C SER A 391 -15.49 -28.06 -9.19
N ALA A 392 -15.53 -28.70 -10.36
CA ALA A 392 -16.73 -29.34 -10.90
C ALA A 392 -17.12 -30.62 -10.14
N SER A 393 -16.20 -31.18 -9.34
CA SER A 393 -16.41 -32.40 -8.55
C SER A 393 -16.81 -32.13 -7.09
N ILE A 394 -16.76 -30.87 -6.64
CA ILE A 394 -17.07 -30.49 -5.26
C ILE A 394 -18.59 -30.32 -5.12
N ILE A 395 -19.25 -31.34 -4.55
CA ILE A 395 -20.64 -31.24 -4.10
C ILE A 395 -20.65 -30.47 -2.78
N ILE A 396 -21.21 -29.26 -2.79
CA ILE A 396 -21.37 -28.45 -1.58
C ILE A 396 -22.46 -29.09 -0.69
N PRO A 397 -22.15 -29.48 0.56
CA PRO A 397 -23.14 -30.06 1.46
C PRO A 397 -24.30 -29.09 1.73
N SER A 398 -25.54 -29.59 1.64
CA SER A 398 -26.76 -28.78 1.74
C SER A 398 -26.89 -27.94 3.03
N GLN A 399 -26.13 -28.27 4.08
CA GLN A 399 -26.04 -27.48 5.31
C GLN A 399 -25.36 -26.11 5.15
N TYR A 400 -24.62 -25.87 4.07
CA TYR A 400 -24.04 -24.56 3.75
C TYR A 400 -24.97 -23.67 2.89
N SER A 401 -26.17 -24.16 2.57
CA SER A 401 -27.07 -23.55 1.58
C SER A 401 -28.40 -23.03 2.14
N LYS A 402 -28.56 -22.88 3.46
CA LYS A 402 -29.82 -22.37 4.03
C LYS A 402 -29.58 -21.22 5.02
N ILE A 403 -29.97 -20.02 4.61
CA ILE A 403 -30.37 -18.96 5.55
C ILE A 403 -31.74 -19.38 6.13
N PRO A 404 -32.00 -19.20 7.44
CA PRO A 404 -33.23 -19.67 8.06
C PRO A 404 -34.45 -18.95 7.46
N LYS A 405 -35.44 -19.72 7.02
CA LYS A 405 -36.79 -19.19 6.80
C LYS A 405 -37.51 -19.12 8.14
N SER A 406 -37.69 -17.92 8.68
CA SER A 406 -38.69 -17.62 9.72
C SER A 406 -38.84 -16.10 9.81
N MET A 407 -40.01 -15.48 9.92
CA MET A 407 -41.37 -15.94 10.21
C MET A 407 -42.35 -14.88 9.68
#